data_AF-A0A428W310-F1
#
_entry.id   AF-A0A428W310-F1
#
_cell.length_a   1.000
_cell.length_b   1.000
_cell.length_c   1.000
_cell.angle_alpha   90.00
_cell.angle_beta   90.00
_cell.angle_gamma   90.00
#
_symmetry.space_group_name_H-M   'P 1'
#
loop_
_entity.id
_entity.type
_entity.pdbx_description
1 polymer ?
#
loop_
_entity_poly.entity_id
_entity_poly.type
_entity_poly.pdbx_seq_one_letter_code
_entity_poly.pdbx_strand_id
1 'polypeptide(L)' 'MTWEPDGRLAVHLWLRQDGRFDTDLALRLSVAEAEVLHAQLCYALADEPVTTPPGGTPYCRSHQREDAAARR' A
#
# COMPACT_ATOMS: atom_id res chain seq x y z
N MET A 1 7.46 2.69 -5.96
CA MET A 1 6.45 3.54 -6.59
C MET A 1 7.20 4.65 -7.27
N THR A 2 6.90 4.88 -8.55
CA THR A 2 7.70 5.74 -9.42
C THR A 2 6.79 6.68 -10.17
N TRP A 3 7.20 7.92 -10.36
CA TRP A 3 6.52 8.83 -11.26
C TRP A 3 6.94 8.54 -12.69
N GLU A 4 5.94 8.37 -13.55
CA GLU A 4 6.14 8.20 -14.99
C GLU A 4 6.24 9.57 -15.69
N PRO A 5 6.89 9.65 -16.86
CA PRO A 5 7.04 10.92 -17.59
C PRO A 5 5.71 11.58 -17.99
N ASP A 6 4.62 10.83 -18.01
CA ASP A 6 3.26 11.29 -18.31
C ASP A 6 2.51 11.83 -17.08
N GLY A 7 3.18 11.93 -15.92
CA GLY A 7 2.60 12.40 -14.68
C GLY A 7 1.70 11.37 -13.97
N ARG A 8 1.71 10.11 -14.40
CA ARG A 8 1.06 9.01 -13.68
C ARG A 8 2.00 8.38 -12.66
N LEU A 9 1.41 7.76 -11.65
CA LEU A 9 2.06 7.03 -10.59
C LEU A 9 2.06 5.54 -10.94
N ALA A 10 3.22 4.90 -11.01
CA ALA A 10 3.34 3.47 -11.23
C ALA A 10 3.59 2.71 -9.92
N VAL A 11 2.71 1.75 -9.63
CA VAL A 11 2.88 0.76 -8.58
C VAL A 11 3.21 -0.58 -9.21
N HIS A 12 4.42 -1.08 -8.99
CA HIS A 12 4.82 -2.40 -9.47
C HIS A 12 4.29 -3.47 -8.52
N LEU A 13 3.55 -4.41 -9.08
CA LEU A 13 2.85 -5.47 -8.37
C LEU A 13 3.29 -6.83 -8.90
N TRP A 14 3.31 -7.82 -8.02
CA TRP A 14 3.45 -9.23 -8.40
C TRP A 14 2.07 -9.84 -8.55
N LEU A 15 1.72 -10.21 -9.77
CA LEU A 15 0.49 -10.94 -10.03
C LEU A 15 0.71 -12.42 -9.70
N ARG A 16 -0.19 -12.96 -8.89
CA ARG A 16 -0.24 -14.40 -8.60
C ARG A 16 -1.61 -14.92 -9.01
N GLN A 17 -1.62 -16.02 -9.74
CA GLN A 17 -2.82 -16.78 -10.09
C GLN A 17 -2.71 -18.16 -9.45
N ASP A 18 -3.72 -18.55 -8.68
CA ASP A 18 -3.75 -19.82 -7.94
C ASP A 18 -2.51 -20.05 -7.07
N GLY A 19 -2.02 -18.98 -6.44
CA GLY A 19 -0.82 -18.99 -5.61
C GLY A 19 0.51 -19.07 -6.38
N ARG A 20 0.49 -19.28 -7.70
CA ARG A 20 1.69 -19.27 -8.55
C ARG A 20 1.96 -17.86 -9.05
N PHE A 21 3.22 -17.45 -9.03
CA PHE A 21 3.63 -16.22 -9.71
C PHE A 21 3.31 -16.32 -11.20
N ASP A 22 2.67 -15.29 -11.72
CA ASP A 22 2.31 -15.19 -13.13
C ASP A 22 3.20 -14.16 -13.83
N THR A 23 3.15 -12.89 -13.39
CA THR A 23 3.94 -11.81 -13.99
C THR A 23 4.08 -10.60 -13.07
N ASP A 24 5.01 -9.70 -13.40
CA ASP A 24 5.07 -8.35 -12.86
C ASP A 24 4.12 -7.44 -13.64
N LEU A 25 3.35 -6.62 -12.93
CA LEU A 25 2.42 -5.65 -13.51
C LEU A 25 2.66 -4.25 -12.94
N ALA A 26 2.65 -3.22 -13.79
CA ALA A 26 2.63 -1.84 -13.36
C ALA A 26 1.19 -1.31 -13.34
N LEU A 27 0.63 -1.08 -12.14
CA LEU A 27 -0.63 -0.37 -11.96
C LEU A 27 -0.37 1.13 -12.09
N ARG A 28 -0.84 1.74 -13.19
CA ARG A 28 -0.63 3.16 -13.51
C ARG A 28 -1.83 3.99 -13.10
N LEU A 29 -1.66 4.86 -12.12
CA LEU A 29 -2.71 5.66 -11.51
C LEU A 29 -2.48 7.15 -11.78
N SER A 30 -3.54 7.89 -12.04
CA SER A 30 -3.54 9.33 -11.81
C SER A 30 -3.43 9.62 -10.30
N VAL A 31 -3.16 10.87 -9.95
CA VAL A 31 -3.16 11.33 -8.55
C VAL A 31 -4.50 11.00 -7.87
N ALA A 32 -5.61 11.32 -8.53
CA ALA A 32 -6.94 11.08 -7.97
C ALA A 32 -7.21 9.59 -7.74
N GLU A 33 -6.83 8.73 -8.68
CA GLU A 33 -6.96 7.27 -8.53
C GLU A 33 -6.08 6.73 -7.40
N ALA A 34 -4.88 7.28 -7.23
CA ALA A 34 -3.98 6.89 -6.15
C ALA A 34 -4.52 7.26 -4.76
N GLU A 35 -5.13 8.44 -4.61
CA GLU A 35 -5.78 8.86 -3.37
C GLU A 35 -7.00 7.99 -3.03
N VAL A 36 -7.81 7.63 -4.04
CA VAL A 36 -8.94 6.70 -3.84
C VAL A 36 -8.43 5.32 -3.39
N LEU A 37 -7.39 4.79 -4.04
CA LEU A 37 -6.77 3.52 -3.64
C LEU A 37 -6.22 3.59 -2.21
N HIS A 38 -5.57 4.70 -1.84
CA HIS A 38 -5.07 4.93 -0.49
C HIS A 38 -6.21 4.85 0.54
N ALA A 39 -7.31 5.59 0.31
CA ALA A 39 -8.46 5.59 1.21
C ALA A 39 -9.08 4.19 1.37
N GLN A 40 -9.23 3.46 0.26
CA GLN A 40 -9.73 2.09 0.28
C GLN A 40 -8.84 1.14 1.09
N LEU A 41 -7.51 1.26 0.94
CA LEU A 41 -6.56 0.43 1.69
C LEU A 41 -6.52 0.79 3.19
N CYS A 42 -6.57 2.08 3.57
CA CYS A 42 -6.64 2.45 4.98
C CYS A 42 -7.94 1.91 5.62
N TYR A 43 -9.07 1.91 4.89
CA TYR A 43 -10.33 1.34 5.38
C TYR A 43 -10.27 -0.19 5.48
N ALA A 44 -9.88 -0.89 4.42
CA ALA A 44 -9.86 -2.35 4.38
C ALA A 44 -8.90 -2.96 5.42
N LEU A 45 -7.84 -2.24 5.77
CA LEU A 45 -6.84 -2.69 6.72
C LEU A 45 -7.04 -2.11 8.13
N ALA A 46 -8.14 -1.44 8.43
CA ALA A 46 -8.32 -0.70 9.69
C ALA A 46 -8.08 -1.58 10.94
N ASP A 47 -8.59 -2.81 10.92
CA ASP A 47 -8.50 -3.76 12.04
C ASP A 47 -7.34 -4.77 11.91
N GLU A 48 -6.61 -4.73 10.80
CA GLU A 48 -5.47 -5.62 10.57
C GLU A 48 -4.23 -5.14 11.33
N PRO A 49 -3.36 -6.03 11.83
CA PRO A 49 -2.13 -5.62 12.50
C PRO A 49 -1.21 -4.85 11.54
N VAL A 50 -0.54 -3.81 12.06
CA VAL A 50 0.52 -3.13 11.30
C VAL A 50 1.77 -4.00 11.28
N THR A 51 2.13 -4.49 10.10
CA THR A 51 3.30 -5.36 9.88
C THR A 51 4.48 -4.64 9.24
N THR A 52 4.29 -3.38 8.81
CA THR A 52 5.33 -2.57 8.18
C THR A 52 6.35 -2.05 9.20
N PRO A 53 7.62 -1.87 8.81
CA PRO A 53 8.62 -1.24 9.67
C PRO A 53 8.29 0.24 9.93
N PRO A 54 8.86 0.88 10.97
CA PRO A 54 8.54 2.26 11.34
C PRO A 54 8.66 3.28 10.20
N GLY A 55 9.74 3.22 9.42
CA GLY A 55 9.95 4.12 8.28
C GLY A 55 9.14 3.79 7.02
N GLY A 56 8.43 2.65 7.00
CA GLY A 56 7.59 2.21 5.89
C GLY A 56 6.10 2.20 6.22
N THR A 57 5.71 2.58 7.44
CA THR A 57 4.31 2.61 7.85
C THR A 57 3.65 3.88 7.33
N PRO A 58 2.54 3.79 6.57
CA PRO A 58 1.80 4.96 6.13
C PRO A 58 1.32 5.79 7.33
N TYR A 59 1.34 7.11 7.20
CA TYR A 59 0.93 7.99 8.29
C TYR A 59 -0.49 7.69 8.80
N CYS A 60 -1.43 7.32 7.91
CA CYS A 60 -2.79 6.90 8.28
C CYS A 60 -2.86 5.69 9.23
N ARG A 61 -1.74 4.96 9.39
CA ARG A 61 -1.62 3.74 10.22
C ARG A 61 -0.57 3.83 11.33
N SER A 62 0.03 5.01 11.55
CA SER A 62 1.13 5.16 12.51
C SER A 62 0.69 4.97 13.96
N HIS A 63 -0.48 5.47 14.35
CA HIS A 63 -1.00 5.34 15.71
C HIS A 63 -1.25 3.88 16.10
N GLN A 64 -1.81 3.10 15.18
CA GLN A 64 -2.05 1.65 15.37
C GLN A 64 -0.73 0.89 15.58
N ARG A 65 0.38 1.34 14.96
CA ARG A 65 1.71 0.76 15.18
C ARG A 65 2.26 1.13 16.55
N GLU A 66 2.09 2.38 16.98
CA GLU A 66 2.50 2.83 18.32
C GLU A 66 1.76 2.04 19.40
N ASP A 67 0.45 1.86 19.24
CA ASP A 67 -0.38 1.04 20.12
C ASP A 67 0.08 -0.43 20.13
N ALA A 68 0.41 -1.00 18.97
CA ALA A 68 0.92 -2.36 18.86
C ALA A 68 2.32 -2.51 19.50
N ALA A 69 3.17 -1.49 19.41
CA ALA A 69 4.49 -1.47 20.04
C ALA A 69 4.39 -1.33 21.56
N ALA A 70 3.45 -0.53 22.07
CA ALA A 70 3.22 -0.32 23.50
C ALA A 70 2.63 -1.56 24.21
N ARG A 71 2.02 -2.49 23.45
CA ARG A 71 1.45 -3.75 23.95
C ARG A 71 2.45 -4.91 23.98
N ARG A 72 3.68 -4.73 23.49
CA ARG A 72 4.77 -5.72 23.54
C ARG A 72 5.68 -5.48 24.73
#